data_AF-A0A848XXG0-F1
#
_entry.id   AF-A0A848XXG0-F1
#
_cell.length_a   1.000
_cell.length_b   1.000
_cell.length_c   1.000
_cell.angle_alpha   90.00
_cell.angle_beta   90.00
_cell.angle_gamma   90.00
#
_symmetry.space_group_name_H-M   'P 1'
#
loop_
_entity.id
_entity.type
_entity.pdbx_description
1 polymer ?
#
loop_
_entity_poly.entity_id
_entity_poly.type
_entity_poly.pdbx_seq_one_letter_code
_entity_poly.pdbx_strand_id
1 'polypeptide(L)'
;MKAGKAFLAGVVGGAAMSALMFLAREVMGMNVRLELMLGTMFRSPGQIAWIVGLLMHLMISGLIALAYAWAFENVMHKAGAATGALVSLAHIVIAGVFMGAILPVMHPLVPEQMGGPGYFMANLGAMGIMAFVLLHLMFGAIVGAMYGPVLHPTTAAPPVAE
;
A
#
# COMPACT_ATOMS: atom_id res chain seq x y z
N MET A 1 -12.58 -2.54 16.50
CA MET A 1 -11.24 -2.34 15.90
C MET A 1 -10.60 -1.05 16.39
N LYS A 2 -9.27 -0.98 16.47
CA LYS A 2 -8.52 0.23 16.90
C LYS A 2 -8.29 1.18 15.72
N ALA A 3 -9.34 1.87 15.27
CA ALA A 3 -9.35 2.63 14.02
C ALA A 3 -8.22 3.68 13.91
N GLY A 4 -8.03 4.53 14.93
CA GLY A 4 -6.97 5.56 14.91
C GLY A 4 -5.56 4.96 14.80
N LYS A 5 -5.31 3.84 15.49
CA LYS A 5 -4.04 3.12 15.41
C LYS A 5 -3.81 2.49 14.03
N ALA A 6 -4.87 1.90 13.46
CA ALA A 6 -4.83 1.34 12.11
C ALA A 6 -4.53 2.41 11.05
N PHE A 7 -5.25 3.54 11.10
CA PHE A 7 -5.03 4.64 10.17
C PHE A 7 -3.60 5.17 10.26
N LEU A 8 -3.09 5.43 11.47
CA LEU A 8 -1.71 5.88 11.68
C LEU A 8 -0.69 4.85 11.15
N ALA A 9 -0.92 3.56 11.40
CA ALA A 9 -0.07 2.50 10.88
C ALA A 9 -0.05 2.48 9.33
N GLY A 10 -1.19 2.73 8.69
CA GLY A 10 -1.29 2.90 7.24
C GLY A 10 -0.51 4.12 6.74
N VAL A 11 -0.65 5.27 7.41
CA VAL A 11 0.13 6.48 7.08
C VAL A 11 1.64 6.21 7.18
N VAL A 12 2.09 5.56 8.25
CA VAL A 12 3.51 5.21 8.43
C VAL A 12 3.98 4.22 7.37
N GLY A 13 3.19 3.19 7.07
CA GLY A 13 3.48 2.25 5.99
C GLY A 13 3.57 2.92 4.62
N GLY A 14 2.62 3.80 4.30
CA GLY A 14 2.60 4.57 3.05
C GLY A 14 3.78 5.52 2.94
N ALA A 15 4.16 6.18 4.03
CA ALA A 15 5.34 7.04 4.08
C ALA A 15 6.63 6.23 3.85
N ALA A 16 6.74 5.04 4.46
CA ALA A 16 7.86 4.14 4.22
C ALA A 16 7.94 3.70 2.75
N MET A 17 6.80 3.38 2.12
CA MET A 17 6.75 3.07 0.69
C MET A 17 7.22 4.24 -0.18
N SER A 18 6.72 5.45 0.08
CA SER A 18 7.13 6.65 -0.66
C SER A 18 8.62 6.95 -0.51
N ALA A 19 9.17 6.80 0.70
CA ALA A 19 10.60 6.96 0.96
C ALA A 19 11.44 5.92 0.18
N LEU A 20 11.02 4.65 0.17
CA LEU A 20 11.72 3.61 -0.58
C LEU A 20 11.61 3.78 -2.09
N MET A 21 10.46 4.23 -2.61
CA MET A 21 10.33 4.55 -4.03
C MET A 21 11.19 5.75 -4.42
N PHE A 22 11.28 6.77 -3.57
CA PHE A 22 12.22 7.88 -3.74
C PHE A 22 13.65 7.33 -3.88
N LEU A 23 14.09 6.48 -2.94
CA LEU A 23 15.41 5.87 -3.00
C LEU A 23 15.61 4.99 -4.24
N ALA A 24 14.63 4.18 -4.61
CA ALA A 24 14.69 3.34 -5.81
C ALA A 24 14.85 4.18 -7.08
N ARG A 25 14.20 5.36 -7.15
CA ARG A 25 14.37 6.28 -8.26
C ARG A 25 15.77 6.88 -8.30
N GLU A 26 16.26 7.41 -7.17
CA GLU A 26 17.56 8.11 -7.14
C GLU A 26 18.75 7.14 -7.26
N VAL A 27 18.64 5.92 -6.72
CA VAL A 27 19.76 4.95 -6.68
C VAL A 27 19.70 3.95 -7.83
N MET A 28 18.51 3.50 -8.22
CA MET A 28 18.34 2.44 -9.23
C MET A 28 17.85 2.97 -10.59
N GLY A 29 17.66 4.30 -10.72
CA GLY A 29 17.20 4.92 -11.96
C GLY A 29 15.77 4.54 -12.36
N MET A 30 14.99 3.95 -11.45
CA MET A 30 13.61 3.56 -11.74
C MET A 30 12.74 4.80 -11.89
N ASN A 31 12.16 5.05 -13.07
CA ASN A 31 11.33 6.23 -13.32
C ASN A 31 9.90 6.07 -12.76
N VAL A 32 9.79 5.76 -11.47
CA VAL A 32 8.52 5.66 -10.75
C VAL A 32 8.23 6.99 -10.09
N ARG A 33 7.11 7.61 -10.48
CA ARG A 33 6.63 8.89 -9.94
C ARG A 33 5.17 8.78 -9.52
N LEU A 34 4.87 7.81 -8.66
CA LEU A 34 3.50 7.53 -8.22
C LEU A 34 2.84 8.75 -7.57
N GLU A 35 3.55 9.46 -6.70
CA GLU A 35 3.03 10.64 -6.01
C GLU A 35 2.77 11.79 -7.00
N LEU A 36 3.64 11.96 -8.00
CA LEU A 36 3.38 12.95 -9.05
C LEU A 36 2.13 12.57 -9.85
N MET A 37 2.02 11.29 -10.24
CA MET A 37 0.88 10.77 -10.99
C MET A 37 -0.43 10.97 -10.22
N LEU A 38 -0.50 10.54 -8.97
CA LEU A 38 -1.68 10.81 -8.14
C LEU A 38 -2.00 12.30 -8.08
N GLY A 39 -0.99 13.15 -7.89
CA GLY A 39 -1.15 14.60 -7.87
C GLY A 39 -1.71 15.20 -9.16
N THR A 40 -1.31 14.64 -10.30
CA THR A 40 -1.72 15.12 -11.62
C THR A 40 -3.17 14.81 -11.98
N MET A 41 -3.88 14.04 -11.14
CA MET A 41 -5.34 13.92 -11.24
C MET A 41 -6.04 15.26 -10.94
N PHE A 42 -5.39 16.16 -10.21
CA PHE A 42 -6.01 17.41 -9.72
C PHE A 42 -5.23 18.67 -10.08
N ARG A 43 -3.94 18.55 -10.37
CA ARG A 43 -3.01 19.68 -10.57
C ARG A 43 -2.18 19.47 -11.83
N SER A 44 -1.71 20.56 -12.42
CA SER A 44 -0.70 20.46 -13.49
C SER A 44 0.61 19.86 -12.96
N PRO A 45 1.38 19.13 -13.80
CA PRO A 45 2.64 18.53 -13.38
C PRO A 45 3.60 19.54 -12.75
N GLY A 46 4.19 19.18 -11.61
CA GLY A 46 5.12 20.04 -10.88
C GLY A 46 5.20 19.68 -9.40
N GLN A 47 5.86 20.55 -8.61
CA GLN A 47 6.09 20.31 -7.19
C GLN A 47 4.79 20.23 -6.38
N ILE A 48 3.80 21.09 -6.70
CA ILE A 48 2.50 21.07 -6.01
C ILE A 48 1.73 19.79 -6.30
N ALA A 49 1.74 19.29 -7.54
CA ALA A 49 1.14 18.00 -7.85
C ALA A 49 1.80 16.89 -7.03
N TRP A 50 3.14 16.85 -6.96
CA TRP A 50 3.84 15.86 -6.15
C TRP A 50 3.43 15.89 -4.67
N ILE A 51 3.34 17.08 -4.05
CA ILE A 51 2.89 17.22 -2.65
C ILE A 51 1.46 16.72 -2.49
N VAL A 52 0.55 17.12 -3.38
CA VAL A 52 -0.86 16.68 -3.36
C VAL A 52 -0.94 15.16 -3.45
N GLY A 53 -0.26 14.55 -4.41
CA GLY A 53 -0.32 13.10 -4.57
C GLY A 53 0.40 12.33 -3.46
N LEU A 54 1.43 12.90 -2.83
CA LEU A 54 1.99 12.33 -1.59
C LEU A 54 0.94 12.31 -0.48
N LEU A 55 0.25 13.44 -0.23
CA LEU A 55 -0.81 13.51 0.78
C LEU A 55 -1.95 12.53 0.48
N MET A 56 -2.35 12.41 -0.79
CA MET A 56 -3.34 11.42 -1.20
C MET A 56 -2.86 9.99 -0.99
N HIS A 57 -1.60 9.68 -1.33
CA HIS A 57 -1.03 8.37 -1.09
C HIS A 57 -1.06 8.01 0.39
N LEU A 58 -0.67 8.94 1.27
CA LEU A 58 -0.73 8.74 2.72
C LEU A 58 -2.16 8.57 3.24
N MET A 59 -3.10 9.37 2.75
CA MET A 59 -4.51 9.26 3.11
C MET A 59 -5.11 7.92 2.68
N ILE A 60 -4.91 7.52 1.42
CA ILE A 60 -5.35 6.24 0.86
C ILE A 60 -4.71 5.08 1.65
N SER A 61 -3.42 5.17 1.96
CA SER A 61 -2.73 4.17 2.77
C SER A 61 -3.36 4.02 4.16
N GLY A 62 -3.71 5.13 4.81
CA GLY A 62 -4.44 5.13 6.08
C GLY A 62 -5.82 4.46 5.98
N LEU A 63 -6.58 4.76 4.92
CA LEU A 63 -7.89 4.16 4.66
C LEU A 63 -7.78 2.65 4.37
N ILE A 64 -6.82 2.23 3.57
CA ILE A 64 -6.56 0.80 3.28
C ILE A 64 -6.19 0.06 4.57
N ALA A 65 -5.43 0.67 5.47
CA ALA A 65 -5.09 0.05 6.75
C ALA A 65 -6.31 -0.18 7.66
N LEU A 66 -7.42 0.54 7.46
CA LEU A 66 -8.69 0.21 8.13
C LEU A 66 -9.25 -1.13 7.64
N ALA A 67 -9.14 -1.43 6.35
CA ALA A 67 -9.51 -2.74 5.80
C ALA A 67 -8.60 -3.86 6.33
N TYR A 68 -7.30 -3.58 6.51
CA TYR A 68 -6.38 -4.52 7.19
C TYR A 68 -6.81 -4.80 8.63
N ALA A 69 -7.13 -3.75 9.39
CA ALA A 69 -7.59 -3.90 10.75
C ALA A 69 -8.90 -4.69 10.83
N TRP A 70 -9.82 -4.49 9.88
CA TRP A 70 -11.01 -5.32 9.76
C TRP A 70 -10.65 -6.79 9.51
N ALA A 71 -9.74 -7.08 8.58
CA ALA A 71 -9.27 -8.44 8.30
C ALA A 71 -8.56 -9.08 9.51
N PHE A 72 -7.77 -8.32 10.26
CA PHE A 72 -7.12 -8.81 11.47
C PHE A 72 -8.12 -9.23 12.54
N GLU A 73 -9.17 -8.44 12.76
CA GLU A 73 -10.16 -8.69 13.81
C GLU A 73 -11.15 -9.79 13.42
N ASN A 74 -11.59 -9.85 12.15
CA ASN A 74 -12.72 -10.69 11.73
C ASN A 74 -12.34 -11.93 10.92
N VAL A 75 -11.14 -11.97 10.34
CA VAL A 75 -10.71 -13.06 9.47
C VAL A 75 -9.51 -13.79 10.06
N MET A 76 -8.47 -13.04 10.43
CA MET A 76 -7.20 -13.63 10.89
C MET A 76 -7.19 -13.88 12.40
N HIS A 77 -8.00 -13.15 13.17
CA HIS A 77 -8.03 -13.13 14.64
C HIS A 77 -6.66 -12.97 15.31
N LYS A 78 -5.72 -12.36 14.58
CA LYS A 78 -4.37 -12.03 15.04
C LYS A 78 -3.79 -10.93 14.16
N ALA A 79 -2.85 -10.18 14.70
CA ALA A 79 -2.08 -9.17 13.98
C ALA A 79 -0.61 -9.23 14.37
N GLY A 80 0.24 -8.92 13.42
CA GLY A 80 1.70 -8.95 13.54
C GLY A 80 2.31 -8.81 12.15
N ALA A 81 3.63 -8.62 12.06
CA ALA A 81 4.30 -8.38 10.79
C ALA A 81 4.00 -9.48 9.75
N ALA A 82 4.14 -10.76 10.13
CA ALA A 82 3.87 -11.89 9.24
C ALA A 82 2.39 -11.94 8.78
N THR A 83 1.44 -11.76 9.70
CA THR A 83 0.02 -11.74 9.35
C THR A 83 -0.34 -10.56 8.44
N GLY A 84 0.26 -9.40 8.68
CA GLY A 84 0.08 -8.22 7.84
C GLY A 84 0.65 -8.42 6.43
N ALA A 85 1.83 -9.03 6.32
CA ALA A 85 2.38 -9.43 5.03
C ALA A 85 1.47 -10.45 4.30
N LEU A 86 0.87 -11.41 5.01
CA LEU A 86 -0.09 -12.34 4.42
C LEU A 86 -1.34 -11.63 3.89
N VAL A 87 -1.95 -10.75 4.69
CA VAL A 87 -3.11 -9.94 4.26
C VAL A 87 -2.76 -9.08 3.04
N SER A 88 -1.52 -8.63 2.94
CA SER A 88 -1.08 -7.83 1.80
C SER A 88 -1.08 -8.56 0.47
N LEU A 89 -1.12 -9.89 0.43
CA LEU A 89 -1.25 -10.62 -0.84
C LEU A 89 -2.56 -10.25 -1.56
N ALA A 90 -3.66 -10.11 -0.82
CA ALA A 90 -4.92 -9.64 -1.39
C ALA A 90 -4.82 -8.17 -1.84
N HIS A 91 -4.18 -7.33 -1.03
CA HIS A 91 -3.95 -5.92 -1.37
C HIS A 91 -3.09 -5.77 -2.64
N ILE A 92 -2.04 -6.56 -2.81
CA ILE A 92 -1.18 -6.59 -4.00
C ILE A 92 -2.01 -6.87 -5.25
N VAL A 93 -2.91 -7.86 -5.21
CA VAL A 93 -3.77 -8.19 -6.34
C VAL A 93 -4.72 -7.02 -6.65
N ILE A 94 -5.39 -6.48 -5.64
CA ILE A 94 -6.35 -5.38 -5.81
C ILE A 94 -5.64 -4.14 -6.36
N ALA A 95 -4.52 -3.74 -5.76
CA ALA A 95 -3.73 -2.60 -6.20
C ALA A 95 -3.16 -2.83 -7.61
N GLY A 96 -2.67 -4.04 -7.90
CA GLY A 96 -2.09 -4.37 -9.21
C GLY A 96 -3.12 -4.26 -10.34
N VAL A 97 -4.34 -4.74 -10.10
CA VAL A 97 -5.48 -4.58 -11.03
C VAL A 97 -5.90 -3.12 -11.11
N PHE A 98 -5.98 -2.40 -9.99
CA PHE A 98 -6.31 -0.98 -9.99
C PHE A 98 -5.34 -0.16 -10.86
N MET A 99 -4.04 -0.41 -10.75
CA MET A 99 -3.01 0.30 -11.52
C MET A 99 -3.11 0.04 -13.04
N GLY A 100 -3.51 -1.15 -13.46
CA GLY A 100 -3.59 -1.52 -14.87
C GLY A 100 -4.94 -1.25 -15.54
N ALA A 101 -6.04 -1.46 -14.81
CA ALA A 101 -7.39 -1.41 -15.38
C ALA A 101 -8.12 -0.10 -15.08
N ILE A 102 -7.97 0.42 -13.86
CA ILE A 102 -8.82 1.50 -13.34
C ILE A 102 -8.13 2.85 -13.50
N LEU A 103 -6.86 2.93 -13.11
CA LEU A 103 -6.09 4.16 -13.15
C LEU A 103 -6.08 4.81 -14.54
N PRO A 104 -5.82 4.11 -15.67
CA PRO A 104 -5.79 4.74 -16.98
C PRO A 104 -7.15 5.28 -17.46
N VAL A 105 -8.26 4.77 -16.91
CA VAL A 105 -9.61 5.24 -17.25
C VAL A 105 -9.96 6.51 -16.46
N MET A 106 -9.46 6.61 -15.22
CA MET A 106 -9.79 7.72 -14.32
C MET A 106 -8.80 8.87 -14.39
N HIS A 107 -7.58 8.64 -14.86
CA HIS A 107 -6.49 9.60 -14.76
C HIS A 107 -6.41 10.47 -16.02
N PRO A 108 -6.49 11.81 -15.92
CA PRO A 108 -6.64 12.70 -17.08
C PRO A 108 -5.42 12.72 -18.02
N LEU A 109 -4.23 12.37 -17.51
CA LEU A 109 -2.99 12.38 -18.30
C LEU A 109 -2.46 10.99 -18.64
N VAL A 110 -3.05 9.90 -18.13
CA VAL A 110 -2.55 8.55 -18.32
C VAL A 110 -3.56 7.79 -19.17
N PRO A 111 -3.14 7.08 -20.24
CA PRO A 111 -1.76 6.83 -20.64
C PRO A 111 -1.14 7.85 -21.62
N GLU A 112 -1.88 8.82 -22.14
CA GLU A 112 -1.50 9.57 -23.35
C GLU A 112 -0.35 10.57 -23.14
N GLN A 113 -0.31 11.24 -21.99
CA GLN A 113 0.70 12.27 -21.66
C GLN A 113 1.70 11.79 -20.60
N MET A 114 1.34 10.76 -19.86
CA MET A 114 2.15 10.08 -18.87
C MET A 114 2.05 8.58 -19.08
N GLY A 115 3.20 7.92 -19.28
CA GLY A 115 3.25 6.48 -19.43
C GLY A 115 2.56 5.78 -18.26
N GLY A 116 1.54 4.97 -18.57
CA GLY A 116 0.81 4.23 -17.55
C GLY A 116 1.70 3.19 -16.87
N PRO A 117 1.48 2.93 -15.57
CA PRO A 117 2.29 1.96 -14.82
C PRO A 117 2.07 0.51 -15.29
N GLY A 118 0.91 0.21 -15.89
CA GLY A 118 0.50 -1.14 -16.23
C GLY A 118 0.07 -1.95 -15.00
N TYR A 119 -0.46 -3.15 -15.24
CA TYR A 119 -0.82 -4.08 -14.17
C TYR A 119 0.42 -4.39 -13.32
N PHE A 120 0.30 -4.30 -11.99
CA PHE A 120 1.41 -4.56 -11.06
C PHE A 120 2.69 -3.77 -11.36
N MET A 121 2.58 -2.57 -11.97
CA MET A 121 3.73 -1.79 -12.46
C MET A 121 4.55 -2.46 -13.59
N ALA A 122 3.95 -3.38 -14.37
CA ALA A 122 4.67 -4.15 -15.39
C ALA A 122 5.32 -3.31 -16.51
N ASN A 123 4.84 -2.09 -16.79
CA ASN A 123 5.45 -1.23 -17.82
C ASN A 123 6.82 -0.66 -17.36
N LEU A 124 7.17 -0.82 -16.08
CA LEU A 124 8.47 -0.48 -15.51
C LEU A 124 9.43 -1.69 -15.52
N GLY A 125 9.04 -2.80 -16.16
CA GLY A 125 9.82 -4.03 -16.26
C GLY A 125 9.80 -4.88 -14.98
N ALA A 126 10.63 -5.92 -14.96
CA ALA A 126 10.70 -6.87 -13.85
C ALA A 126 11.01 -6.20 -12.49
N MET A 127 11.85 -5.17 -12.50
CA MET A 127 12.16 -4.38 -11.29
C MET A 127 10.93 -3.63 -10.77
N GLY A 128 10.08 -3.11 -11.65
CA GLY A 128 8.82 -2.47 -11.28
C GLY A 128 7.86 -3.42 -10.57
N ILE A 129 7.68 -4.63 -11.13
CA ILE A 129 6.85 -5.68 -10.54
C ILE A 129 7.39 -6.10 -9.17
N MET A 130 8.70 -6.33 -9.09
CA MET A 130 9.34 -6.72 -7.84
C MET A 130 9.20 -5.63 -6.77
N ALA A 131 9.47 -4.36 -7.11
CA ALA A 131 9.30 -3.24 -6.20
C ALA A 131 7.84 -3.12 -5.75
N PHE A 132 6.88 -3.25 -6.67
CA PHE A 132 5.46 -3.22 -6.36
C PHE A 132 5.10 -4.26 -5.30
N VAL A 133 5.47 -5.52 -5.51
CA VAL A 133 5.18 -6.61 -4.56
C VAL A 133 5.88 -6.37 -3.22
N LEU A 134 7.18 -6.10 -3.21
CA LEU A 134 7.96 -5.96 -1.98
C LEU A 134 7.50 -4.78 -1.13
N LEU A 135 7.17 -3.63 -1.76
CA LEU A 135 6.69 -2.45 -1.03
C LEU A 135 5.34 -2.72 -0.36
N HIS A 136 4.44 -3.45 -1.01
CA HIS A 136 3.14 -3.78 -0.43
C HIS A 136 3.24 -4.86 0.66
N LEU A 137 4.14 -5.84 0.51
CA LEU A 137 4.47 -6.81 1.58
C LEU A 137 4.99 -6.08 2.82
N MET A 138 5.94 -5.15 2.62
CA MET A 138 6.47 -4.31 3.69
C MET A 138 5.39 -3.45 4.33
N PHE A 139 4.54 -2.79 3.53
CA PHE A 139 3.40 -2.04 4.02
C PHE A 139 2.51 -2.88 4.94
N GLY A 140 2.14 -4.09 4.47
CA GLY A 140 1.36 -5.01 5.27
C GLY A 140 2.06 -5.38 6.58
N ALA A 141 3.35 -5.66 6.53
CA ALA A 141 4.14 -5.97 7.72
C ALA A 141 4.17 -4.82 8.74
N ILE A 142 4.37 -3.58 8.28
CA ILE A 142 4.33 -2.38 9.12
C ILE A 142 2.94 -2.23 9.76
N VAL A 143 1.88 -2.34 8.96
CA VAL A 143 0.50 -2.21 9.44
C VAL A 143 0.18 -3.28 10.48
N GLY A 144 0.54 -4.54 10.22
CA GLY A 144 0.32 -5.65 11.15
C GLY A 144 1.10 -5.50 12.46
N ALA A 145 2.39 -5.13 12.38
CA ALA A 145 3.23 -4.91 13.55
C ALA A 145 2.73 -3.75 14.41
N MET A 146 2.41 -2.62 13.79
CA MET A 146 1.93 -1.44 14.51
C MET A 146 0.51 -1.62 15.06
N TYR A 147 -0.38 -2.32 14.36
CA TYR A 147 -1.73 -2.59 14.89
C TYR A 147 -1.64 -3.32 16.23
N GLY A 148 -0.76 -4.33 16.34
CA GLY A 148 -0.56 -5.13 17.54
C GLY A 148 -1.78 -6.00 17.89
N PRO A 149 -1.82 -6.62 19.08
CA PRO A 149 -2.81 -7.64 19.43
C PRO A 149 -4.26 -7.23 19.13
N VAL A 150 -5.02 -8.12 18.50
CA VAL A 150 -6.44 -7.90 18.14
C VAL A 150 -7.31 -7.85 19.41
N LEU A 151 -8.50 -7.26 19.30
CA LEU A 151 -9.44 -7.17 20.42
C LEU A 151 -10.10 -8.52 20.72
N HIS A 152 -10.30 -9.34 19.68
CA HIS A 152 -10.90 -10.67 19.79
C HIS A 152 -9.94 -11.75 19.26
N PRO A 153 -8.91 -12.11 20.03
CA PRO A 153 -8.00 -13.19 19.67
C PRO A 153 -8.73 -14.54 19.76
N THR A 154 -8.44 -15.46 18.84
CA THR A 154 -8.90 -16.85 19.00
C THR A 154 -8.21 -17.44 20.24
N THR A 155 -9.00 -17.82 21.25
CA THR A 155 -8.48 -18.63 22.36
C THR A 155 -8.15 -20.01 21.81
N ALA A 156 -6.86 -20.31 21.63
CA ALA A 156 -6.45 -21.70 21.65
C ALA A 156 -6.81 -22.22 23.05
N ALA A 157 -7.73 -23.19 23.14
CA ALA A 157 -8.00 -23.85 24.41
C ALA A 157 -6.66 -24.42 24.94
N PRO A 158 -6.35 -24.27 26.23
CA PRO A 158 -5.18 -24.95 26.79
C PRO A 158 -5.31 -26.45 26.55
N PRO A 159 -4.20 -27.17 26.28
CA PRO A 159 -4.26 -28.62 26.16
C PRO A 159 -4.87 -29.17 27.44
N VAL A 160 -5.92 -29.98 27.30
CA VAL A 160 -6.46 -30.77 28.41
C VAL A 160 -5.33 -31.70 28.82
N ALA A 161 -4.79 -31.51 30.02
CA ALA A 161 -3.85 -32.45 30.59
C ALA A 161 -4.62 -33.75 30.88
N GLU A 162 -4.35 -34.80 30.11
CA GLU A 162 -4.64 -36.19 30.48
C GLU A 162 -3.48 -36.77 31.30
#